data_AF-A0A535BCL1-F1
#
_entry.id   AF-A0A535BCL1-F1
#
_cell.length_a   1.000
_cell.length_b   1.000
_cell.length_c   1.000
_cell.angle_alpha   90.00
_cell.angle_beta   90.00
_cell.angle_gamma   90.00
#
_symmetry.space_group_name_H-M   'P 1'
#
loop_
_entity.id
_entity.type
_entity.pdbx_description
1 polymer ?
#
loop_
_entity_poly.entity_id
_entity_poly.type
_entity_poly.pdbx_seq_one_letter_code
_entity_poly.pdbx_strand_id
1 'polypeptide(L)'
;MRLIISVVAILAICSPTPVFAQVKQWVDEKGTVHYEATGPGQPKTINPSQPKPNARRPLERNHAGLTLGDNEASFTAAKKGDYAGKIGPDGNYYRYSGTLPEGAVNMGDLFIAGRLALIMIEYRDFGLGGWEQLIKQTSEKYGAPQGDTATAVWNDGTTGLTLKHETSGNITIWLEDFAATSRYSEQEKAALPKF
;
A
#
# COMPACT_ATOMS: atom_id res chain seq x y z
N MET A 1 -20.67 -56.71 -40.73
CA MET A 1 -21.37 -55.83 -39.77
C MET A 1 -20.34 -54.84 -39.22
N ARG A 2 -20.46 -53.55 -39.64
CA ARG A 2 -19.94 -52.27 -39.08
C ARG A 2 -18.47 -52.21 -38.60
N LEU A 3 -17.52 -51.61 -39.33
CA LEU A 3 -17.18 -50.17 -39.53
C LEU A 3 -16.61 -49.41 -38.28
N ILE A 4 -15.30 -49.09 -38.35
CA ILE A 4 -14.60 -47.80 -38.06
C ILE A 4 -14.69 -47.24 -36.61
N ILE A 5 -13.64 -47.28 -35.77
CA ILE A 5 -12.46 -46.38 -35.61
C ILE A 5 -12.76 -44.90 -35.28
N SER A 6 -12.35 -44.49 -34.07
CA SER A 6 -11.90 -43.16 -33.60
C SER A 6 -12.81 -41.92 -33.66
N VAL A 7 -13.14 -41.38 -32.47
CA VAL A 7 -12.92 -39.97 -32.02
C VAL A 7 -12.97 -40.04 -30.48
N VAL A 8 -11.85 -40.13 -29.75
CA VAL A 8 -10.94 -39.05 -29.31
C VAL A 8 -11.62 -38.01 -28.42
N ALA A 9 -10.96 -37.81 -27.27
CA ALA A 9 -10.84 -36.56 -26.53
C ALA A 9 -11.83 -36.26 -25.37
N ILE A 10 -11.20 -36.31 -24.18
CA ILE A 10 -11.25 -35.28 -23.13
C ILE A 10 -12.54 -35.25 -22.33
N LEU A 11 -12.52 -35.87 -21.15
CA LEU A 11 -13.09 -35.33 -19.88
C LEU A 11 -13.04 -36.39 -18.77
N ALA A 12 -11.84 -36.74 -18.31
CA ALA A 12 -11.65 -37.42 -17.04
C ALA A 12 -10.21 -37.24 -16.53
N ILE A 13 -9.71 -36.01 -16.54
CA ILE A 13 -8.46 -35.65 -15.84
C ILE A 13 -8.76 -34.37 -15.07
N CYS A 14 -9.07 -34.52 -13.79
CA CYS A 14 -8.76 -33.60 -12.69
C CYS A 14 -9.50 -34.05 -11.42
N SER A 15 -9.32 -35.32 -11.05
CA SER A 15 -9.40 -35.71 -9.64
C SER A 15 -7.94 -35.81 -9.19
N PRO A 16 -7.41 -34.91 -8.35
CA PRO A 16 -6.10 -35.13 -7.75
C PRO A 16 -6.26 -36.30 -6.77
N THR A 17 -5.93 -37.50 -7.23
CA THR A 17 -5.61 -38.61 -6.34
C THR A 17 -4.44 -38.18 -5.45
N PRO A 18 -4.49 -38.44 -4.14
CA PRO A 18 -3.38 -38.11 -3.27
C PRO A 18 -2.15 -38.89 -3.72
N VAL A 19 -1.04 -38.17 -3.90
CA VAL A 19 0.27 -38.72 -4.25
C VAL A 19 0.65 -39.74 -3.18
N PHE A 20 0.56 -41.03 -3.52
CA PHE A 20 1.09 -42.11 -2.68
C PHE A 20 2.61 -41.96 -2.62
N ALA A 21 3.15 -41.64 -1.44
CA ALA A 21 4.57 -41.81 -1.17
C ALA A 21 4.89 -43.31 -1.17
N GLN A 22 5.66 -43.78 -2.15
CA GLN A 22 6.18 -45.15 -2.13
C GLN A 22 7.36 -45.21 -1.14
N VAL A 23 7.19 -45.99 -0.08
CA VAL A 23 8.24 -46.25 0.91
C VAL A 23 8.89 -47.58 0.55
N LYS A 24 10.21 -47.60 0.33
CA LYS A 24 10.95 -48.84 0.15
C LYS A 24 11.32 -49.37 1.53
N GLN A 25 10.78 -50.54 1.87
CA GLN A 25 11.09 -51.25 3.10
C GLN A 25 12.11 -52.36 2.83
N TRP A 26 13.11 -52.53 3.69
CA TRP A 26 13.95 -53.73 3.72
C TRP A 26 14.38 -54.07 5.14
N VAL A 27 14.89 -55.28 5.33
CA VAL A 27 15.31 -55.81 6.63
C VAL A 27 16.79 -56.15 6.57
N ASP A 28 17.55 -55.73 7.57
CA ASP A 28 18.99 -56.04 7.64
C ASP A 28 19.27 -57.44 8.21
N GLU A 29 20.53 -57.85 8.16
CA GLU A 29 21.00 -59.18 8.62
C GLU A 29 20.81 -59.42 10.12
N LYS A 30 20.44 -58.38 10.90
CA LYS A 30 20.11 -58.47 12.33
C LYS A 30 18.59 -58.45 12.58
N GLY A 31 17.78 -58.46 11.52
CA GLY A 31 16.32 -58.50 11.60
C GLY A 31 15.66 -57.13 11.79
N THR A 32 16.39 -56.02 11.66
CA THR A 32 15.82 -54.67 11.85
C THR A 32 15.19 -54.18 10.55
N VAL A 33 13.96 -53.67 10.64
CA VAL A 33 13.22 -53.13 9.50
C VAL A 33 13.57 -51.66 9.28
N HIS A 34 14.01 -51.34 8.06
CA HIS A 34 14.35 -49.98 7.61
C HIS A 34 13.35 -49.51 6.56
N TYR A 35 13.02 -48.22 6.59
CA TYR A 35 12.14 -47.54 5.66
C TYR A 35 12.90 -46.38 5.01
N GLU A 36 13.01 -46.38 3.68
CA GLU A 36 13.56 -45.26 2.91
C GLU A 36 12.47 -44.64 2.05
N ALA A 37 12.27 -43.33 2.20
CA ALA A 37 11.38 -42.57 1.35
C ALA A 37 12.12 -42.20 0.06
N THR A 38 11.96 -42.99 -1.00
CA THR A 38 12.42 -42.64 -2.35
C THR A 38 11.38 -41.73 -3.02
N GLY A 39 11.31 -40.48 -2.58
CA GLY A 39 10.64 -39.39 -3.30
C GLY A 39 11.68 -38.40 -3.83
N PRO A 40 11.41 -37.63 -4.90
CA PRO A 40 12.31 -36.56 -5.30
C PRO A 40 12.54 -35.65 -4.10
N GLY A 41 13.80 -35.49 -3.69
CA GLY A 41 14.15 -34.65 -2.55
C GLY A 41 13.47 -33.29 -2.72
N GLN A 42 12.73 -32.84 -1.71
CA GLN A 42 12.20 -31.48 -1.72
C GLN A 42 13.38 -30.54 -2.04
N PRO A 43 13.24 -29.62 -3.00
CA PRO A 43 14.23 -28.58 -3.17
C PRO A 43 14.43 -27.96 -1.80
N LYS A 44 15.67 -27.89 -1.32
CA LYS A 44 15.99 -27.08 -0.14
C LYS A 44 15.29 -25.75 -0.38
N THR A 45 14.30 -25.41 0.43
CA THR A 45 13.81 -24.05 0.48
C THR A 45 15.05 -23.22 0.78
N ILE A 46 15.56 -22.57 -0.26
CA ILE A 46 16.44 -21.42 -0.14
C ILE A 46 15.70 -20.61 0.88
N ASN A 47 16.26 -20.49 2.08
CA ASN A 47 15.76 -19.56 3.08
C ASN A 47 15.68 -18.25 2.29
N PRO A 48 14.49 -17.76 1.91
CA PRO A 48 14.45 -16.42 1.39
C PRO A 48 14.87 -15.69 2.65
N SER A 49 16.11 -15.23 2.69
CA SER A 49 16.50 -14.05 3.42
C SER A 49 15.22 -13.23 3.49
N GLN A 50 14.54 -13.25 4.65
CA GLN A 50 13.38 -12.41 4.88
C GLN A 50 13.82 -11.10 4.29
N PRO A 51 13.11 -10.55 3.27
CA PRO A 51 13.60 -9.38 2.57
C PRO A 51 14.01 -8.44 3.68
N LYS A 52 15.34 -8.18 3.77
CA LYS A 52 15.92 -7.37 4.86
C LYS A 52 14.91 -6.26 5.02
N PRO A 53 14.25 -6.08 6.19
CA PRO A 53 13.15 -5.13 6.29
C PRO A 53 13.66 -3.88 5.62
N ASN A 54 13.13 -3.58 4.43
CA ASN A 54 13.71 -2.56 3.57
C ASN A 54 13.79 -1.38 4.50
N ALA A 55 15.01 -0.94 4.86
CA ALA A 55 15.16 0.17 5.78
C ALA A 55 14.25 1.25 5.20
N ARG A 56 13.17 1.59 5.93
CA ARG A 56 11.99 2.21 5.32
C ARG A 56 12.53 3.41 4.55
N ARG A 57 12.40 3.39 3.22
CA ARG A 57 13.06 4.41 2.39
C ARG A 57 12.48 5.75 2.83
N PRO A 58 13.32 6.77 3.12
CA PRO A 58 12.81 8.07 3.52
C PRO A 58 11.82 8.59 2.48
N LEU A 59 10.65 9.00 2.93
CA LEU A 59 9.66 9.64 2.07
C LEU A 59 10.01 11.12 1.94
N GLU A 60 9.72 11.65 0.76
CA GLU A 60 9.83 13.10 0.58
C GLU A 60 8.74 13.78 1.39
N ARG A 61 9.11 14.89 2.02
CA ARG A 61 8.20 15.72 2.80
C ARG A 61 7.62 16.88 2.00
N ASN A 62 7.99 16.99 0.73
CA ASN A 62 7.51 18.03 -0.16
C ASN A 62 6.61 17.44 -1.23
N HIS A 63 5.58 18.20 -1.60
CA HIS A 63 4.72 17.89 -2.72
C HIS A 63 4.05 19.16 -3.22
N ALA A 64 3.93 19.31 -4.54
CA ALA A 64 3.28 20.46 -5.19
C ALA A 64 3.78 21.85 -4.69
N GLY A 65 5.08 21.98 -4.40
CA GLY A 65 5.68 23.25 -3.95
C GLY A 65 5.39 23.62 -2.48
N LEU A 66 4.85 22.68 -1.69
CA LEU A 66 4.70 22.79 -0.24
C LEU A 66 5.58 21.75 0.46
N THR A 67 5.99 22.04 1.69
CA THR A 67 6.78 21.12 2.52
C THR A 67 6.14 20.94 3.90
N LEU A 68 5.97 19.69 4.34
CA LEU A 68 5.50 19.38 5.68
C LEU A 68 6.39 20.03 6.75
N GLY A 69 5.77 20.79 7.64
CA GLY A 69 6.42 21.63 8.65
C GLY A 69 6.48 23.12 8.29
N ASP A 70 6.06 23.51 7.08
CA ASP A 70 5.94 24.90 6.68
C ASP A 70 5.04 25.69 7.64
N ASN A 71 5.37 26.96 7.85
CA ASN A 71 4.67 27.82 8.80
C ASN A 71 3.37 28.39 8.19
N GLU A 72 2.26 28.23 8.91
CA GLU A 72 0.95 28.77 8.53
C GLU A 72 0.96 30.29 8.28
N ALA A 73 1.67 31.05 9.10
CA ALA A 73 1.78 32.50 8.94
C ALA A 73 2.45 32.88 7.62
N SER A 74 3.47 32.12 7.20
CA SER A 74 4.14 32.33 5.92
C SER A 74 3.24 31.92 4.74
N PHE A 75 2.49 30.84 4.89
CA PHE A 75 1.53 30.37 3.89
C PHE A 75 0.41 31.40 3.65
N THR A 76 -0.16 31.93 4.73
CA THR A 76 -1.23 32.93 4.68
C THR A 76 -0.73 34.29 4.20
N ALA A 77 0.45 34.74 4.65
CA ALA A 77 1.07 35.97 4.15
C ALA A 77 1.35 35.92 2.65
N ALA A 78 1.76 34.75 2.14
CA ALA A 78 1.96 34.51 0.71
C ALA A 78 0.65 34.26 -0.07
N LYS A 79 -0.52 34.26 0.61
CA LYS A 79 -1.84 34.03 0.01
C LYS A 79 -1.92 32.75 -0.83
N LYS A 80 -1.30 31.67 -0.34
CA LYS A 80 -1.25 30.38 -1.05
C LYS A 80 -2.56 29.58 -1.00
N GLY A 81 -3.49 29.96 -0.13
CA GLY A 81 -4.76 29.26 0.02
C GLY A 81 -5.81 30.09 0.74
N ASP A 82 -7.06 29.65 0.58
CA ASP A 82 -8.24 30.24 1.19
C ASP A 82 -8.64 29.42 2.42
N TYR A 83 -8.84 30.10 3.55
CA TYR A 83 -9.27 29.44 4.78
C TYR A 83 -10.65 28.80 4.58
N ALA A 84 -10.75 27.50 4.80
CA ALA A 84 -11.95 26.72 4.53
C ALA A 84 -12.61 26.21 5.81
N GLY A 85 -11.89 26.14 6.93
CA GLY A 85 -12.49 25.83 8.22
C GLY A 85 -11.48 25.37 9.27
N LYS A 86 -12.04 25.10 10.44
CA LYS A 86 -11.31 24.57 11.58
C LYS A 86 -11.59 23.08 11.72
N ILE A 87 -10.53 22.31 11.91
CA ILE A 87 -10.61 20.91 12.33
C ILE A 87 -10.11 20.91 13.77
N GLY A 88 -10.96 20.49 14.71
CA GLY A 88 -10.74 20.51 16.17
C GLY A 88 -10.07 21.77 16.76
N PRO A 89 -9.26 21.66 17.83
CA PRO A 89 -8.80 22.83 18.58
C PRO A 89 -7.66 23.60 17.90
N ASP A 90 -6.74 22.90 17.25
CA ASP A 90 -5.49 23.46 16.71
C ASP A 90 -5.29 23.21 15.22
N GLY A 91 -6.29 22.64 14.54
CA GLY A 91 -6.26 22.34 13.11
C GLY A 91 -6.93 23.43 12.27
N ASN A 92 -6.20 23.99 11.31
CA ASN A 92 -6.73 24.94 10.33
C ASN A 92 -6.60 24.37 8.93
N TYR A 93 -7.72 24.27 8.23
CA TYR A 93 -7.79 23.74 6.89
C TYR A 93 -7.93 24.85 5.87
N TYR A 94 -7.11 24.78 4.82
CA TYR A 94 -7.08 25.70 3.70
C TYR A 94 -7.33 24.93 2.40
N ARG A 95 -8.07 25.55 1.48
CA ARG A 95 -8.08 25.13 0.08
C ARG A 95 -6.92 25.82 -0.61
N TYR A 96 -6.05 25.07 -1.25
CA TYR A 96 -4.93 25.64 -1.99
C TYR A 96 -5.47 26.43 -3.19
N SER A 97 -5.05 27.69 -3.31
CA SER A 97 -5.51 28.61 -4.36
C SER A 97 -4.41 28.95 -5.37
N GLY A 98 -3.21 28.38 -5.20
CA GLY A 98 -2.12 28.49 -6.15
C GLY A 98 -2.29 27.61 -7.39
N THR A 99 -1.24 27.53 -8.20
CA THR A 99 -1.21 26.66 -9.39
C THR A 99 -1.21 25.20 -8.98
N LEU A 100 -2.28 24.48 -9.32
CA LEU A 100 -2.37 23.05 -9.08
C LEU A 100 -1.36 22.28 -9.95
N PRO A 101 -0.84 21.13 -9.47
CA PRO A 101 -0.10 20.20 -10.32
C PRO A 101 -0.92 19.78 -11.55
N GLU A 102 -0.22 19.41 -12.62
CA GLU A 102 -0.87 18.93 -13.83
C GLU A 102 -1.78 17.73 -13.52
N GLY A 103 -3.03 17.80 -13.97
CA GLY A 103 -4.05 16.76 -13.75
C GLY A 103 -4.73 16.78 -12.38
N ALA A 104 -4.26 17.59 -11.42
CA ALA A 104 -4.94 17.76 -10.13
C ALA A 104 -6.21 18.61 -10.29
N VAL A 105 -7.29 18.20 -9.64
CA VAL A 105 -8.58 18.89 -9.63
C VAL A 105 -8.80 19.71 -8.36
N ASN A 106 -8.13 19.33 -7.27
CA ASN A 106 -8.26 19.98 -5.97
C ASN A 106 -7.01 19.73 -5.14
N MET A 107 -6.71 20.65 -4.24
CA MET A 107 -5.63 20.52 -3.28
C MET A 107 -6.00 21.21 -1.96
N GLY A 108 -5.71 20.54 -0.86
CA GLY A 108 -6.05 20.98 0.48
C GLY A 108 -4.87 20.84 1.43
N ASP A 109 -4.76 21.80 2.36
CA ASP A 109 -3.66 21.90 3.30
C ASP A 109 -4.20 21.97 4.71
N LEU A 110 -3.70 21.11 5.61
CA LEU A 110 -4.04 21.14 7.02
C LEU A 110 -2.83 21.53 7.85
N PHE A 111 -2.95 22.65 8.56
CA PHE A 111 -1.99 23.12 9.54
C PHE A 111 -2.44 22.68 10.93
N ILE A 112 -1.53 22.09 11.70
CA ILE A 112 -1.75 21.72 13.11
C ILE A 112 -0.75 22.51 13.95
N ALA A 113 -1.25 23.26 14.92
CA ALA A 113 -0.43 24.12 15.77
C ALA A 113 0.52 25.06 14.96
N GLY A 114 0.01 25.63 13.86
CA GLY A 114 0.74 26.55 12.99
C GLY A 114 1.75 25.92 12.02
N ARG A 115 1.77 24.59 11.90
CA ARG A 115 2.68 23.83 11.04
C ARG A 115 1.94 22.97 10.05
N LEU A 116 2.34 22.99 8.77
CA LEU A 116 1.74 22.16 7.73
C LEU A 116 1.96 20.68 8.08
N ALA A 117 0.86 19.98 8.38
CA ALA A 117 0.90 18.60 8.87
C ALA A 117 0.36 17.62 7.83
N LEU A 118 -0.46 18.08 6.89
CA LEU A 118 -1.01 17.24 5.83
C LEU A 118 -1.20 18.05 4.55
N ILE A 119 -0.77 17.47 3.44
CA ILE A 119 -1.05 17.91 2.07
C ILE A 119 -1.95 16.86 1.44
N MET A 120 -3.08 17.30 0.87
CA MET A 120 -4.04 16.45 0.17
C MET A 120 -4.17 16.92 -1.27
N ILE A 121 -4.06 16.02 -2.23
CA ILE A 121 -4.27 16.32 -3.65
C ILE A 121 -5.22 15.31 -4.25
N GLU A 122 -6.19 15.81 -5.02
CA GLU A 122 -7.12 14.98 -5.76
C GLU A 122 -6.80 15.08 -7.24
N TYR A 123 -6.66 13.93 -7.88
CA TYR A 123 -6.52 13.76 -9.32
C TYR A 123 -7.77 13.08 -9.85
N ARG A 124 -8.16 13.39 -11.09
CA ARG A 124 -9.17 12.60 -11.79
C ARG A 124 -8.49 11.45 -12.52
N ASP A 125 -8.84 10.21 -12.21
CA ASP A 125 -8.44 9.05 -13.01
C ASP A 125 -9.48 8.86 -14.11
N PHE A 126 -9.11 9.22 -15.34
CA PHE A 126 -9.97 9.02 -16.51
C PHE A 126 -10.06 7.56 -16.97
N GLY A 127 -9.65 6.59 -16.13
CA GLY A 127 -9.62 5.17 -16.47
C GLY A 127 -8.53 4.82 -17.48
N LEU A 128 -7.50 5.66 -17.59
CA LEU A 128 -6.38 5.51 -18.53
C LEU A 128 -5.17 4.82 -17.91
N GLY A 129 -5.36 4.14 -16.77
CA GLY A 129 -4.28 3.48 -16.04
C GLY A 129 -3.47 4.42 -15.13
N GLY A 130 -4.06 5.56 -14.76
CA GLY A 130 -3.39 6.56 -13.92
C GLY A 130 -3.03 6.00 -12.55
N TRP A 131 -3.94 5.23 -11.95
CA TRP A 131 -3.69 4.50 -10.71
C TRP A 131 -2.49 3.56 -10.81
N GLU A 132 -2.50 2.64 -11.78
CA GLU A 132 -1.45 1.63 -11.93
C GLU A 132 -0.08 2.27 -12.19
N GLN A 133 -0.05 3.33 -13.02
CA GLN A 133 1.17 4.07 -13.30
C GLN A 133 1.70 4.76 -12.04
N LEU A 134 0.83 5.42 -11.27
CA LEU A 134 1.21 6.11 -10.06
C LEU A 134 1.74 5.14 -8.99
N ILE A 135 1.06 4.00 -8.80
CA ILE A 135 1.52 2.94 -7.89
C ILE A 135 2.87 2.39 -8.33
N LYS A 136 3.06 2.11 -9.63
CA LYS A 136 4.33 1.63 -10.16
C LYS A 136 5.48 2.60 -9.89
N GLN A 137 5.33 3.87 -10.27
CA GLN A 137 6.35 4.91 -10.09
C GLN A 137 6.67 5.14 -8.61
N THR A 138 5.65 5.20 -7.76
CA THR A 138 5.82 5.38 -6.31
C THR A 138 6.50 4.18 -5.68
N SER A 139 6.19 2.96 -6.15
CA SER A 139 6.82 1.72 -5.67
C SER A 139 8.28 1.59 -6.09
N GLU A 140 8.63 2.04 -7.30
CA GLU A 140 10.03 2.10 -7.75
C GLU A 140 10.86 3.01 -6.82
N LYS A 141 10.26 4.12 -6.38
CA LYS A 141 10.89 5.11 -5.50
C LYS A 141 10.99 4.64 -4.04
N TYR A 142 9.89 4.23 -3.44
CA TYR A 142 9.79 3.99 -1.99
C TYR A 142 9.71 2.52 -1.59
N GLY A 143 9.65 1.60 -2.56
CA GLY A 143 9.44 0.17 -2.33
C GLY A 143 7.96 -0.21 -2.37
N ALA A 144 7.64 -1.47 -2.10
CA ALA A 144 6.26 -1.94 -2.16
C ALA A 144 5.36 -1.25 -1.11
N PRO A 145 4.13 -0.83 -1.47
CA PRO A 145 3.18 -0.29 -0.52
C PRO A 145 2.60 -1.36 0.40
N GLN A 146 2.00 -0.91 1.49
CA GLN A 146 1.03 -1.67 2.28
C GLN A 146 -0.39 -1.26 1.86
N GLY A 147 -1.37 -2.14 2.01
CA GLY A 147 -2.77 -1.82 1.73
C GLY A 147 -3.46 -2.87 0.87
N ASP A 148 -4.47 -2.44 0.12
CA ASP A 148 -5.32 -3.27 -0.72
C ASP A 148 -5.32 -2.79 -2.18
N THR A 149 -6.27 -3.28 -2.99
CA THR A 149 -6.35 -2.96 -4.41
C THR A 149 -6.69 -1.49 -4.70
N ALA A 150 -7.35 -0.81 -3.77
CA ALA A 150 -7.78 0.58 -3.90
C ALA A 150 -6.98 1.53 -3.02
N THR A 151 -6.12 1.03 -2.13
CA THR A 151 -5.38 1.83 -1.16
C THR A 151 -3.93 1.38 -1.09
N ALA A 152 -3.00 2.32 -1.25
CA ALA A 152 -1.57 2.08 -1.15
C ALA A 152 -0.93 3.06 -0.17
N VAL A 153 -0.17 2.52 0.79
CA VAL A 153 0.39 3.25 1.92
C VAL A 153 1.88 3.00 2.03
N TRP A 154 2.65 4.08 2.17
CA TRP A 154 4.06 4.07 2.54
C TRP A 154 4.23 4.86 3.83
N ASN A 155 5.11 4.39 4.70
CA ASN A 155 5.41 5.06 5.97
C ASN A 155 6.86 4.81 6.35
N ASP A 156 7.62 5.87 6.61
CA ASP A 156 9.03 5.80 7.01
C ASP A 156 9.28 5.94 8.52
N GLY A 157 8.21 6.08 9.31
CA GLY A 157 8.23 6.34 10.76
C GLY A 157 8.06 7.82 11.13
N THR A 158 8.20 8.73 10.16
CA THR A 158 8.01 10.19 10.35
C THR A 158 6.98 10.76 9.38
N THR A 159 6.97 10.27 8.15
CA THR A 159 6.13 10.74 7.05
C THR A 159 5.25 9.57 6.59
N GLY A 160 3.99 9.86 6.29
CA GLY A 160 3.05 8.93 5.67
C GLY A 160 2.69 9.41 4.27
N LEU A 161 2.68 8.50 3.31
CA LEU A 161 2.14 8.73 1.97
C LEU A 161 1.04 7.71 1.73
N THR A 162 -0.19 8.18 1.51
CA THR A 162 -1.34 7.34 1.21
C THR A 162 -1.92 7.74 -0.13
N LEU A 163 -2.12 6.78 -1.01
CA LEU A 163 -2.82 6.92 -2.28
C LEU A 163 -4.10 6.09 -2.17
N LYS A 164 -5.24 6.65 -2.56
CA LYS A 164 -6.51 5.94 -2.62
C LYS A 164 -7.21 6.17 -3.94
N HIS A 165 -7.60 5.08 -4.58
CA HIS A 165 -8.50 5.09 -5.72
C HIS A 165 -9.93 5.09 -5.21
N GLU A 166 -10.58 6.24 -5.31
CA GLU A 166 -11.96 6.43 -4.90
C GLU A 166 -12.93 5.77 -5.89
N THR A 167 -14.11 5.37 -5.40
CA THR A 167 -15.17 4.80 -6.23
C THR A 167 -15.71 5.78 -7.28
N SER A 168 -15.47 7.08 -7.10
CA SER A 168 -15.77 8.12 -8.08
C SER A 168 -14.83 8.11 -9.30
N GLY A 169 -13.76 7.31 -9.28
CA GLY A 169 -12.69 7.37 -10.27
C GLY A 169 -11.69 8.50 -10.02
N ASN A 170 -11.67 9.09 -8.82
CA ASN A 170 -10.60 10.00 -8.44
C ASN A 170 -9.49 9.24 -7.73
N ILE A 171 -8.27 9.76 -7.81
CA ILE A 171 -7.16 9.32 -6.98
C ILE A 171 -6.87 10.43 -5.98
N THR A 172 -6.94 10.13 -4.70
CA THR A 172 -6.56 11.06 -3.64
C THR A 172 -5.23 10.66 -3.06
N ILE A 173 -4.35 11.64 -2.93
CA ILE A 173 -3.01 11.52 -2.35
C ILE A 173 -3.01 12.30 -1.04
N TRP A 174 -2.58 11.66 0.03
CA TRP A 174 -2.29 12.30 1.32
C TRP A 174 -0.82 12.13 1.64
N LEU A 175 -0.12 13.25 1.82
CA LEU A 175 1.23 13.30 2.36
C LEU A 175 1.15 13.93 3.75
N GLU A 176 1.47 13.18 4.79
CA GLU A 176 1.29 13.59 6.18
C GLU A 176 2.56 13.49 7.02
N ASP A 177 2.67 14.39 8.01
CA ASP A 177 3.59 14.26 9.12
C ASP A 177 2.93 13.39 10.20
N PHE A 178 3.37 12.13 10.29
CA PHE A 178 2.74 11.11 11.10
C PHE A 178 2.74 11.46 12.59
N ALA A 179 3.78 12.14 13.08
CA ALA A 179 3.87 12.54 14.47
C ALA A 179 2.90 13.68 14.80
N ALA A 180 2.74 14.64 13.88
CA ALA A 180 1.80 15.74 14.04
C ALA A 180 0.34 15.26 13.93
N THR A 181 0.01 14.45 12.92
CA THR A 181 -1.37 13.99 12.67
C THR A 181 -1.84 12.95 13.71
N SER A 182 -0.97 12.03 14.12
CA SER A 182 -1.30 11.01 15.13
C SER A 182 -1.60 11.62 16.51
N ARG A 183 -0.73 12.52 17.00
CA ARG A 183 -0.94 13.21 18.29
C ARG A 183 -2.21 14.05 18.28
N TYR A 184 -2.51 14.67 17.14
CA TYR A 184 -3.71 15.46 16.97
C TYR A 184 -4.98 14.58 17.03
N SER A 185 -4.97 13.42 16.36
CA SER A 185 -6.07 12.44 16.44
C SER A 185 -6.30 11.93 17.87
N GLU A 186 -5.23 11.70 18.64
CA GLU A 186 -5.33 11.30 20.05
C GLU A 186 -5.91 12.42 20.93
N GLN A 187 -5.50 13.67 20.71
CA GLN A 187 -6.03 14.83 21.42
C GLN A 187 -7.52 15.05 21.11
N GLU A 188 -7.94 14.91 19.85
CA GLU A 188 -9.37 14.99 19.50
C GLU A 188 -10.19 13.89 20.19
N LYS A 189 -9.69 12.65 20.20
CA LYS A 189 -10.37 11.54 20.91
C LYS A 189 -10.46 11.79 22.41
N ALA A 190 -9.43 12.37 23.03
CA ALA A 190 -9.43 12.72 24.44
C ALA A 190 -10.36 13.90 24.77
N ALA A 191 -10.60 14.80 23.81
CA ALA A 191 -11.47 15.96 23.96
C ALA A 191 -12.96 15.66 23.77
N LEU A 192 -13.31 14.49 23.23
CA LEU A 192 -14.70 14.06 23.13
C LEU A 192 -15.28 13.77 24.54
N PRO A 193 -16.48 14.28 24.86
CA PRO A 193 -17.11 13.98 26.15
C PRO A 193 -17.35 12.48 26.27
N LYS A 194 -16.90 11.90 27.38
CA LYS A 194 -17.15 10.51 27.74
C LYS A 194 -18.62 10.39 28.14
N PHE A 195 -19.43 9.78 27.29
CA PHE A 195 -20.81 9.40 27.61
C PHE A 195 -20.87 7.96 28.14
#